data_AF-A0A419EX48-F1
#
_entry.id   AF-A0A419EX48-F1
#
_cell.length_a   1.000
_cell.length_b   1.000
_cell.length_c   1.000
_cell.angle_alpha   90.00
_cell.angle_beta   90.00
_cell.angle_gamma   90.00
#
_symmetry.space_group_name_H-M   'P 1'
#
loop_
_entity.id
_entity.type
_entity.pdbx_description
1 polymer ?
#
loop_
_entity_poly.entity_id
_entity_poly.type
_entity_poly.pdbx_seq_one_letter_code
_entity_poly.pdbx_strand_id
1 'polypeptide(L)'
;MKKLIPKTFILLILVALFYVGCVDQLTSSDTLPPYITLSSPKSNDTITVAEADTFIYAASDDQELSAIQLYVNDVLQQSFKVEDDILPTVYFVPDSAKLNQLVKIYLKAVDIAGNTNSSNEALNVFISENRNPPYAPSGLSIEILSTTSIKLTWKDNSLNESGFEIYRRESTGSYSKLKSVAANAVSYEDNTLESNKIYFYKIRAVNKYGNSNYTSEVNSLGIGELNAPSQLTGTPISTKKIKLTWKDNSTEETSFIIQRKYAGDISFSLKATVGANITEYTDEGLFTGTTYVYRIAAKKDTSYSDWSNEVEVTTLSEDYAAPANLTASYSTSPLRVVLNWTDTNLNEVYTRIFRKLDTDSKFTQIDSVSEGINTYSDYNVTAANYIYKVQVRTTAGYVSDFSNTAQITVPIVPPTAPSGLTLYNLGNGIYNLEWTDNSSDETGFELWRKDGTADYALIKSLDANVTSTNDAVQNVNLLYQYKVRAVKNLVASDFSNVVSSTGGTSSYPRPTNIKAVFVSKDSIGFSWTNNATNGLVIIIQRKWTSWGSYSELARVLPNSTQYVDRFSFTVGTEYYYRIKVKSVSGEESDWSDELIITIPSRK
;
A
#
# COMPACT_ATOMS: atom_id res chain seq x y z
N MET A 1 16.59 -6.30 -26.70
CA MET A 1 15.83 -6.06 -27.95
C MET A 1 16.08 -4.62 -28.38
N LYS A 2 16.84 -4.41 -29.47
CA LYS A 2 16.44 -3.76 -30.76
C LYS A 2 15.74 -2.40 -30.57
N LYS A 3 16.14 -1.27 -31.18
CA LYS A 3 17.18 -0.89 -32.17
C LYS A 3 17.28 0.65 -32.06
N LEU A 4 18.45 1.26 -31.83
CA LEU A 4 19.45 1.72 -32.84
C LEU A 4 18.89 2.69 -33.90
N ILE A 5 19.51 3.80 -34.29
CA ILE A 5 20.66 4.63 -33.85
C ILE A 5 20.70 5.85 -34.84
N PRO A 6 21.42 6.93 -34.53
CA PRO A 6 21.35 8.26 -35.18
C PRO A 6 22.38 8.46 -36.31
N LYS A 7 22.42 9.65 -36.94
CA LYS A 7 23.61 10.50 -37.13
C LYS A 7 23.42 11.63 -38.16
N THR A 8 23.98 12.77 -37.80
CA THR A 8 24.47 13.89 -38.64
C THR A 8 25.50 13.43 -39.68
N PHE A 9 25.52 14.04 -40.88
CA PHE A 9 26.74 14.57 -41.53
C PHE A 9 26.44 15.37 -42.82
N ILE A 10 27.27 16.37 -43.06
CA ILE A 10 27.37 17.31 -44.20
C ILE A 10 28.03 16.60 -45.41
N LEU A 11 27.67 16.95 -46.66
CA LEU A 11 28.57 17.37 -47.79
C LEU A 11 27.94 17.29 -49.21
N LEU A 12 27.74 18.48 -49.81
CA LEU A 12 28.02 18.98 -51.18
C LEU A 12 27.84 18.17 -52.50
N ILE A 13 27.29 18.90 -53.51
CA ILE A 13 27.47 18.85 -55.00
C ILE A 13 26.51 17.95 -55.83
N LEU A 14 25.66 18.54 -56.69
CA LEU A 14 25.89 18.75 -58.15
C LEU A 14 24.64 19.37 -58.84
N VAL A 15 24.93 20.28 -59.78
CA VAL A 15 24.05 21.03 -60.68
C VAL A 15 23.27 20.17 -61.68
N ALA A 16 22.02 20.55 -61.98
CA ALA A 16 21.37 20.32 -63.28
C ALA A 16 20.36 21.44 -63.60
N LEU A 17 20.51 22.02 -64.79
CA LEU A 17 19.78 23.16 -65.35
C LEU A 17 18.37 22.82 -65.89
N PHE A 18 17.62 23.91 -66.16
CA PHE A 18 16.43 24.12 -67.02
C PHE A 18 15.08 23.86 -66.32
N TYR A 19 14.19 24.84 -66.18
CA TYR A 19 13.62 25.68 -67.25
C TYR A 19 13.32 27.11 -66.78
N VAL A 20 13.59 28.08 -67.66
CA VAL A 20 13.13 29.46 -67.56
C VAL A 20 11.62 29.47 -67.77
N GLY A 21 10.88 29.75 -66.69
CA GLY A 21 9.51 30.24 -66.73
C GLY A 21 9.49 31.56 -65.98
N CYS A 22 9.67 32.66 -66.72
CA CYS A 22 9.47 34.00 -66.21
C CYS A 22 7.98 34.12 -65.84
N VAL A 23 7.68 34.10 -64.54
CA VAL A 23 6.44 34.67 -64.02
C VAL A 23 6.87 35.97 -63.39
N ASP A 24 6.76 37.05 -64.16
CA ASP A 24 6.77 38.40 -63.59
C ASP A 24 5.70 38.43 -62.51
N GLN A 25 6.10 38.46 -61.24
CA GLN A 25 5.24 39.05 -60.23
C GLN A 25 5.22 40.55 -60.56
N LEU A 26 4.17 40.95 -61.26
CA LEU A 26 3.69 42.33 -61.22
C LEU A 26 3.37 42.63 -59.75
N THR A 27 4.35 43.11 -58.99
CA THR A 27 4.07 43.95 -57.83
C THR A 27 3.44 45.20 -58.42
N SER A 28 2.10 45.26 -58.49
CA SER A 28 1.44 46.53 -58.73
C SER A 28 1.89 47.45 -57.60
N SER A 29 2.74 48.42 -57.93
CA SER A 29 3.00 49.52 -57.02
C SER A 29 1.67 50.24 -56.90
N ASP A 30 0.95 49.97 -55.81
CA ASP A 30 -0.24 50.73 -55.51
C ASP A 30 0.18 52.19 -55.29
N THR A 31 -0.35 53.05 -56.15
CA THR A 31 -0.05 54.48 -56.19
C THR A 31 -1.30 55.32 -56.00
N LEU A 32 -2.47 54.69 -55.86
CA LEU A 32 -3.71 55.40 -55.63
C LEU A 32 -3.90 55.57 -54.11
N PRO A 33 -4.31 56.76 -53.65
CA PRO A 33 -4.59 56.95 -52.24
C PRO A 33 -5.98 56.35 -51.88
N PRO A 34 -6.16 55.87 -50.64
CA PRO A 34 -7.42 55.29 -50.20
C PRO A 34 -8.58 56.29 -50.23
N TYR A 35 -9.81 55.79 -50.30
CA TYR A 35 -11.02 56.58 -50.12
C TYR A 35 -11.44 56.61 -48.65
N ILE A 36 -11.82 57.78 -48.13
CA ILE A 36 -12.41 57.93 -46.80
C ILE A 36 -13.35 59.13 -46.70
N THR A 37 -14.45 58.97 -45.96
CA THR A 37 -15.42 60.04 -45.64
C THR A 37 -15.92 59.92 -44.21
N LEU A 38 -16.09 61.06 -43.53
CA LEU A 38 -16.58 61.13 -42.15
C LEU A 38 -18.03 61.64 -42.15
N SER A 39 -18.95 60.79 -41.73
CA SER A 39 -20.38 61.12 -41.65
C SER A 39 -20.79 61.67 -40.28
N SER A 40 -20.10 61.30 -39.21
CA SER A 40 -20.29 61.83 -37.85
C SER A 40 -19.00 61.68 -37.03
N PRO A 41 -18.57 62.70 -36.25
CA PRO A 41 -19.23 63.99 -36.07
C PRO A 41 -19.15 64.88 -37.33
N LYS A 42 -20.13 65.75 -37.50
CA LYS A 42 -20.15 66.83 -38.50
C LYS A 42 -19.71 68.15 -37.86
N SER A 43 -19.47 69.15 -38.70
CA SER A 43 -19.18 70.49 -38.22
C SER A 43 -20.31 71.03 -37.34
N ASN A 44 -19.96 71.58 -36.18
CA ASN A 44 -20.86 72.06 -35.12
C ASN A 44 -21.61 70.98 -34.32
N ASP A 45 -21.27 69.69 -34.48
CA ASP A 45 -21.76 68.64 -33.59
C ASP A 45 -21.11 68.77 -32.19
N THR A 46 -21.63 68.00 -31.24
CA THR A 46 -21.12 67.95 -29.87
C THR A 46 -20.62 66.55 -29.55
N ILE A 47 -19.49 66.46 -28.86
CA ILE A 47 -18.96 65.24 -28.26
C ILE A 47 -18.72 65.48 -26.76
N THR A 48 -18.71 64.44 -25.96
CA THR A 48 -18.71 64.54 -24.50
C THR A 48 -17.42 64.04 -23.87
N VAL A 49 -16.97 64.70 -22.80
CA VAL A 49 -15.89 64.15 -21.95
C VAL A 49 -16.42 62.99 -21.12
N ALA A 50 -15.56 62.01 -20.82
CA ALA A 50 -15.88 60.84 -19.98
C ALA A 50 -16.94 59.88 -20.56
N GLU A 51 -17.19 59.93 -21.87
CA GLU A 51 -17.90 58.89 -22.64
C GLU A 51 -17.21 58.77 -23.99
N ALA A 52 -17.15 57.56 -24.55
CA ALA A 52 -16.51 57.32 -25.84
C ALA A 52 -17.54 57.55 -26.95
N ASP A 53 -17.48 58.70 -27.62
CA ASP A 53 -18.31 58.96 -28.79
C ASP A 53 -17.77 58.18 -29.99
N THR A 54 -18.62 57.37 -30.61
CA THR A 54 -18.26 56.55 -31.78
C THR A 54 -18.49 57.33 -33.07
N PHE A 55 -17.57 57.16 -34.02
CA PHE A 55 -17.55 57.92 -35.26
C PHE A 55 -18.13 57.08 -36.39
N ILE A 56 -18.93 57.70 -37.24
CA ILE A 56 -19.52 57.06 -38.41
C ILE A 56 -18.74 57.52 -39.64
N TYR A 57 -18.11 56.58 -40.33
CA TYR A 57 -17.27 56.85 -41.49
C TYR A 57 -17.38 55.71 -42.50
N ALA A 58 -16.95 55.97 -43.72
CA ALA A 58 -16.76 54.95 -44.75
C ALA A 58 -15.35 55.08 -45.32
N ALA A 59 -14.68 53.96 -45.52
CA ALA A 59 -13.37 53.90 -46.15
C ALA A 59 -13.26 52.67 -47.04
N SER A 60 -12.48 52.78 -48.12
CA SER A 60 -12.19 51.68 -49.05
C SER A 60 -10.91 51.99 -49.81
N ASP A 61 -10.31 50.97 -50.39
CA ASP A 61 -9.11 51.07 -51.20
C ASP A 61 -9.19 50.06 -52.36
N ASP A 62 -8.39 50.20 -53.41
CA ASP A 62 -8.31 49.20 -54.49
C ASP A 62 -7.47 47.97 -54.12
N GLN A 63 -6.70 48.06 -53.04
CA GLN A 63 -6.07 46.94 -52.37
C GLN A 63 -6.65 46.74 -50.97
N GLU A 64 -5.86 46.96 -49.92
CA GLU A 64 -6.22 46.70 -48.52
C GLU A 64 -5.84 47.89 -47.64
N LEU A 65 -6.73 48.24 -46.71
CA LEU A 65 -6.46 49.25 -45.70
C LEU A 65 -5.64 48.68 -44.55
N SER A 66 -4.63 49.39 -44.08
CA SER A 66 -3.85 49.01 -42.89
C SER A 66 -4.37 49.68 -41.61
N ALA A 67 -4.82 50.93 -41.68
CA ALA A 67 -5.29 51.67 -40.51
C ALA A 67 -6.22 52.84 -40.82
N ILE A 68 -7.02 53.22 -39.81
CA ILE A 68 -7.76 54.47 -39.74
C ILE A 68 -7.19 55.30 -38.59
N GLN A 69 -6.74 56.51 -38.87
CA GLN A 69 -6.11 57.41 -37.92
C GLN A 69 -7.04 58.58 -37.57
N LEU A 70 -7.24 58.84 -36.29
CA LEU A 70 -8.03 59.95 -35.77
C LEU A 70 -7.15 61.17 -35.50
N TYR A 71 -7.47 62.31 -36.11
CA TYR A 71 -6.80 63.59 -35.86
C TYR A 71 -7.75 64.58 -35.20
N VAL A 72 -7.25 65.27 -34.17
CA VAL A 72 -7.94 66.37 -33.49
C VAL A 72 -7.01 67.58 -33.47
N ASN A 73 -7.45 68.71 -34.03
CA ASN A 73 -6.65 69.92 -34.24
C ASN A 73 -5.28 69.61 -34.88
N ASP A 74 -5.29 68.80 -35.95
CA ASP A 74 -4.10 68.39 -36.72
C ASP A 74 -3.09 67.52 -35.93
N VAL A 75 -3.45 67.07 -34.73
CA VAL A 75 -2.66 66.15 -33.92
C VAL A 75 -3.28 64.76 -33.95
N LEU A 76 -2.49 63.75 -34.33
CA LEU A 76 -2.88 62.34 -34.26
C LEU A 76 -3.20 61.96 -32.82
N GLN A 77 -4.42 61.52 -32.58
CA GLN A 77 -4.88 61.04 -31.27
C GLN A 77 -4.70 59.53 -31.13
N GLN A 78 -5.19 58.78 -32.12
CA GLN A 78 -5.19 57.32 -32.09
C GLN A 78 -5.15 56.75 -33.51
N SER A 79 -4.52 55.59 -33.65
CA SER A 79 -4.51 54.80 -34.88
C SER A 79 -5.24 53.47 -34.60
N PHE A 80 -6.25 53.17 -35.40
CA PHE A 80 -7.06 51.96 -35.32
C PHE A 80 -6.66 51.04 -36.47
N LYS A 81 -6.21 49.83 -36.15
CA LYS A 81 -5.79 48.86 -37.16
C LYS A 81 -7.01 48.30 -37.89
N VAL A 82 -6.91 48.14 -39.20
CA VAL A 82 -7.86 47.37 -40.01
C VAL A 82 -7.34 45.93 -40.07
N GLU A 83 -8.21 44.96 -39.82
CA GLU A 83 -7.87 43.53 -39.86
C GLU A 83 -8.90 42.81 -40.75
N ASP A 84 -8.41 42.02 -41.70
CA ASP A 84 -9.21 41.22 -42.62
C ASP A 84 -10.30 42.05 -43.35
N ASP A 85 -9.94 43.25 -43.82
CA ASP A 85 -10.84 44.24 -44.46
C ASP A 85 -12.05 44.71 -43.61
N ILE A 86 -12.05 44.44 -42.30
CA ILE A 86 -13.10 44.91 -41.39
C ILE A 86 -12.70 46.28 -40.83
N LEU A 87 -13.51 47.30 -41.14
CA LEU A 87 -13.32 48.66 -40.62
C LEU A 87 -13.49 48.70 -39.08
N PRO A 88 -12.54 49.28 -38.34
CA PRO A 88 -12.61 49.36 -36.89
C PRO A 88 -13.66 50.37 -36.41
N THR A 89 -14.22 50.14 -35.22
CA THR A 89 -14.98 51.19 -34.52
C THR A 89 -14.01 52.27 -34.05
N VAL A 90 -14.11 53.45 -34.68
CA VAL A 90 -13.36 54.63 -34.25
C VAL A 90 -14.15 55.34 -33.16
N TYR A 91 -13.50 55.67 -32.06
CA TYR A 91 -14.08 56.43 -30.96
C TYR A 91 -13.10 57.44 -30.39
N PHE A 92 -13.61 58.45 -29.70
CA PHE A 92 -12.78 59.45 -29.03
C PHE A 92 -13.34 59.80 -27.67
N VAL A 93 -12.47 59.80 -26.65
CA VAL A 93 -12.77 60.34 -25.32
C VAL A 93 -11.93 61.61 -25.18
N PRO A 94 -12.53 62.81 -25.28
CA PRO A 94 -11.80 64.05 -25.14
C PRO A 94 -11.21 64.19 -23.73
N ASP A 95 -9.99 64.73 -23.65
CA ASP A 95 -9.39 65.12 -22.38
C ASP A 95 -10.30 66.16 -21.69
N SER A 96 -10.57 65.95 -20.40
CA SER A 96 -11.28 66.89 -19.54
C SER A 96 -10.73 68.33 -19.61
N ALA A 97 -9.44 68.52 -19.89
CA ALA A 97 -8.83 69.84 -20.09
C ALA A 97 -9.34 70.59 -21.34
N LYS A 98 -10.01 69.88 -22.26
CA LYS A 98 -10.62 70.42 -23.48
C LYS A 98 -12.11 70.73 -23.32
N LEU A 99 -12.67 70.58 -22.12
CA LEU A 99 -14.06 70.91 -21.83
C LEU A 99 -14.39 72.37 -22.22
N ASN A 100 -15.54 72.56 -22.86
CA ASN A 100 -16.04 73.83 -23.41
C ASN A 100 -15.19 74.44 -24.54
N GLN A 101 -14.33 73.66 -25.19
CA GLN A 101 -13.57 74.10 -26.36
C GLN A 101 -14.21 73.59 -27.66
N LEU A 102 -13.95 74.31 -28.74
CA LEU A 102 -14.26 73.89 -30.10
C LEU A 102 -13.02 73.24 -30.71
N VAL A 103 -13.20 72.10 -31.36
CA VAL A 103 -12.10 71.36 -32.02
C VAL A 103 -12.42 71.04 -33.47
N LYS A 104 -11.36 70.85 -34.25
CA LYS A 104 -11.40 70.31 -35.60
C LYS A 104 -11.09 68.82 -35.54
N ILE A 105 -11.89 68.00 -36.22
CA ILE A 105 -11.75 66.53 -36.23
C ILE A 105 -11.78 66.02 -37.68
N TYR A 106 -10.88 65.11 -38.02
CA TYR A 106 -10.93 64.36 -39.28
C TYR A 106 -10.25 63.00 -39.13
N LEU A 107 -10.55 62.08 -40.05
CA LEU A 107 -9.91 60.77 -40.12
C LEU A 107 -8.96 60.72 -41.31
N LYS A 108 -7.91 59.91 -41.20
CA LYS A 108 -7.00 59.56 -42.29
C LYS A 108 -6.97 58.05 -42.47
N ALA A 109 -7.27 57.58 -43.68
CA ALA A 109 -7.07 56.19 -44.07
C ALA A 109 -5.61 55.98 -44.50
N VAL A 110 -5.05 54.82 -44.16
CA VAL A 110 -3.72 54.36 -44.55
C VAL A 110 -3.87 52.99 -45.18
N ASP A 111 -3.34 52.78 -46.38
CA ASP A 111 -3.32 51.48 -47.04
C ASP A 111 -2.12 50.62 -46.60
N ILE A 112 -1.98 49.41 -47.13
CA ILE A 112 -0.82 48.53 -46.86
C ILE A 112 0.49 48.99 -47.53
N ALA A 113 0.42 49.84 -48.55
CA ALA A 113 1.58 50.41 -49.26
C ALA A 113 2.10 51.70 -48.60
N GLY A 114 1.37 52.26 -47.63
CA GLY A 114 1.65 53.50 -46.94
C GLY A 114 1.04 54.76 -47.57
N ASN A 115 0.22 54.65 -48.63
CA ASN A 115 -0.50 55.82 -49.15
C ASN A 115 -1.61 56.21 -48.17
N THR A 116 -1.94 57.51 -48.16
CA THR A 116 -2.92 58.05 -47.20
C THR A 116 -3.85 59.05 -47.85
N ASN A 117 -5.08 59.12 -47.34
CA ASN A 117 -6.04 60.16 -47.68
C ASN A 117 -6.82 60.61 -46.44
N SER A 118 -7.31 61.84 -46.44
CA SER A 118 -8.07 62.42 -45.33
C SER A 118 -9.55 62.54 -45.67
N SER A 119 -10.40 62.38 -44.66
CA SER A 119 -11.83 62.62 -44.77
C SER A 119 -12.16 64.12 -44.88
N ASN A 120 -13.44 64.45 -45.07
CA ASN A 120 -13.93 65.79 -44.77
C ASN A 120 -13.66 66.16 -43.30
N GLU A 121 -13.39 67.44 -43.05
CA GLU A 121 -13.16 67.99 -41.71
C GLU A 121 -14.48 68.35 -41.02
N ALA A 122 -14.64 67.92 -39.77
CA ALA A 122 -15.66 68.40 -38.85
C ALA A 122 -15.09 69.57 -38.05
N LEU A 123 -15.52 70.79 -38.39
CA LEU A 123 -15.08 72.03 -37.76
C LEU A 123 -16.01 72.42 -36.61
N ASN A 124 -15.49 73.14 -35.61
CA ASN A 124 -16.29 73.63 -34.49
C ASN A 124 -17.04 72.52 -33.73
N VAL A 125 -16.48 71.31 -33.64
CA VAL A 125 -17.06 70.26 -32.81
C VAL A 125 -16.91 70.68 -31.35
N PHE A 126 -18.02 70.85 -30.64
CA PHE A 126 -18.03 71.33 -29.26
C PHE A 126 -17.80 70.18 -28.29
N ILE A 127 -16.83 70.34 -27.37
CA ILE A 127 -16.60 69.38 -26.30
C ILE A 127 -17.41 69.80 -25.08
N SER A 128 -18.45 69.04 -24.76
CA SER A 128 -19.33 69.30 -23.62
C SER A 128 -19.11 68.33 -22.46
N GLU A 129 -19.67 68.67 -21.29
CA GLU A 129 -19.71 67.75 -20.15
C GLU A 129 -20.75 66.65 -20.38
N ASN A 130 -20.43 65.42 -19.99
CA ASN A 130 -21.42 64.36 -19.91
C ASN A 130 -22.35 64.60 -18.70
N ARG A 131 -23.64 64.81 -18.97
CA ARG A 131 -24.69 65.05 -17.97
C ARG A 131 -25.54 63.82 -17.65
N ASN A 132 -25.17 62.66 -18.20
CA ASN A 132 -25.87 61.42 -17.93
C ASN A 132 -25.47 60.87 -16.53
N PRO A 133 -26.39 60.20 -15.83
CA PRO A 133 -26.02 59.36 -14.69
C PRO A 133 -25.01 58.28 -15.10
N PRO A 134 -24.17 57.79 -14.17
CA PRO A 134 -23.19 56.76 -14.50
C PRO A 134 -23.81 55.42 -14.90
N TYR A 135 -23.05 54.60 -15.64
CA TYR A 135 -23.41 53.21 -15.86
C TYR A 135 -23.31 52.40 -14.57
N ALA A 136 -24.19 51.42 -14.41
CA ALA A 136 -24.18 50.58 -13.22
C ALA A 136 -22.93 49.69 -13.18
N PRO A 137 -22.26 49.57 -12.01
CA PRO A 137 -21.20 48.58 -11.84
C PRO A 137 -21.77 47.16 -12.02
N SER A 138 -20.90 46.20 -12.27
CA SER A 138 -21.29 44.80 -12.50
C SER A 138 -20.34 43.82 -11.84
N GLY A 139 -20.68 42.53 -11.81
CA GLY A 139 -19.79 41.50 -11.29
C GLY A 139 -19.45 41.64 -9.80
N LEU A 140 -20.40 42.15 -8.99
CA LEU A 140 -20.21 42.20 -7.55
C LEU A 140 -20.00 40.79 -7.00
N SER A 141 -18.95 40.61 -6.21
CA SER A 141 -18.56 39.35 -5.57
C SER A 141 -18.02 39.61 -4.16
N ILE A 142 -18.06 38.56 -3.34
CA ILE A 142 -17.58 38.57 -1.96
C ILE A 142 -16.44 37.57 -1.83
N GLU A 143 -15.33 38.02 -1.27
CA GLU A 143 -14.26 37.19 -0.71
C GLU A 143 -14.36 37.26 0.82
N ILE A 144 -14.42 36.10 1.47
CA ILE A 144 -14.52 36.01 2.93
C ILE A 144 -13.10 36.07 3.51
N LEU A 145 -12.85 37.04 4.40
CA LEU A 145 -11.55 37.21 5.04
C LEU A 145 -11.54 36.64 6.48
N SER A 146 -12.65 36.78 7.22
CA SER A 146 -12.84 36.19 8.56
C SER A 146 -14.33 36.07 8.93
N THR A 147 -14.64 35.66 10.17
CA THR A 147 -16.02 35.64 10.69
C THR A 147 -16.66 37.02 10.88
N THR A 148 -15.86 38.10 10.80
CA THR A 148 -16.28 39.49 11.00
C THR A 148 -15.81 40.44 9.88
N SER A 149 -15.19 39.90 8.82
CA SER A 149 -14.65 40.71 7.72
C SER A 149 -14.79 40.06 6.35
N ILE A 150 -15.10 40.89 5.34
CA ILE A 150 -15.18 40.49 3.93
C ILE A 150 -14.59 41.55 3.01
N LYS A 151 -14.25 41.14 1.80
CA LYS A 151 -13.87 42.03 0.70
C LYS A 151 -14.89 41.93 -0.43
N LEU A 152 -15.52 43.06 -0.75
CA LEU A 152 -16.35 43.26 -1.92
C LEU A 152 -15.48 43.61 -3.11
N THR A 153 -15.71 42.99 -4.26
CA THR A 153 -15.05 43.34 -5.54
C THR A 153 -16.10 43.48 -6.64
N TRP A 154 -15.96 44.49 -7.49
CA TRP A 154 -16.86 44.74 -8.62
C TRP A 154 -16.10 45.28 -9.84
N LYS A 155 -16.74 45.23 -11.00
CA LYS A 155 -16.28 45.84 -12.25
C LYS A 155 -16.89 47.22 -12.41
N ASP A 156 -16.03 48.20 -12.62
CA ASP A 156 -16.40 49.54 -13.08
C ASP A 156 -16.76 49.53 -14.56
N ASN A 157 -17.89 50.15 -14.90
CA ASN A 157 -18.42 50.25 -16.26
C ASN A 157 -18.61 51.71 -16.68
N SER A 158 -18.22 52.69 -15.86
CA SER A 158 -18.40 54.11 -16.12
C SER A 158 -17.05 54.82 -16.11
N LEU A 159 -17.01 55.99 -16.74
CA LEU A 159 -15.85 56.90 -16.67
C LEU A 159 -16.24 58.29 -16.12
N ASN A 160 -17.53 58.51 -15.89
CA ASN A 160 -18.15 59.78 -15.50
C ASN A 160 -18.66 59.76 -14.04
N GLU A 161 -18.32 58.73 -13.27
CA GLU A 161 -18.68 58.61 -11.86
C GLU A 161 -17.75 59.44 -10.96
N SER A 162 -18.32 59.98 -9.89
CA SER A 162 -17.56 60.63 -8.81
C SER A 162 -17.22 59.66 -7.67
N GLY A 163 -17.81 58.47 -7.68
CA GLY A 163 -17.58 57.41 -6.72
C GLY A 163 -18.67 56.33 -6.73
N PHE A 164 -18.57 55.42 -5.77
CA PHE A 164 -19.54 54.33 -5.57
C PHE A 164 -20.13 54.37 -4.17
N GLU A 165 -21.42 54.06 -4.07
CA GLU A 165 -22.09 53.86 -2.79
C GLU A 165 -22.39 52.39 -2.55
N ILE A 166 -21.91 51.88 -1.42
CA ILE A 166 -22.10 50.51 -0.98
C ILE A 166 -23.24 50.48 0.03
N TYR A 167 -24.23 49.65 -0.23
CA TYR A 167 -25.39 49.45 0.62
C TYR A 167 -25.37 48.07 1.23
N ARG A 168 -25.72 47.99 2.52
CA ARG A 168 -25.77 46.75 3.30
C ARG A 168 -27.12 46.62 4.00
N ARG A 169 -27.60 45.40 4.16
CA ARG A 169 -28.69 45.04 5.09
C ARG A 169 -28.39 43.69 5.76
N GLU A 170 -29.05 43.42 6.88
CA GLU A 170 -29.10 42.08 7.47
C GLU A 170 -30.15 41.20 6.74
N SER A 171 -30.30 39.94 7.18
CA SER A 171 -31.26 38.97 6.62
C SER A 171 -32.69 39.49 6.60
N THR A 172 -33.06 40.30 7.59
CA THR A 172 -34.33 41.02 7.68
C THR A 172 -34.06 42.52 7.76
N GLY A 173 -34.93 43.33 7.17
CA GLY A 173 -34.85 44.79 7.21
C GLY A 173 -34.43 45.43 5.89
N SER A 174 -34.25 46.76 5.96
CA SER A 174 -34.02 47.61 4.80
C SER A 174 -32.53 47.89 4.58
N TYR A 175 -32.17 48.12 3.32
CA TYR A 175 -30.84 48.59 2.95
C TYR A 175 -30.52 49.97 3.54
N SER A 176 -29.33 50.09 4.12
CA SER A 176 -28.74 51.38 4.51
C SER A 176 -27.40 51.57 3.80
N LYS A 177 -27.00 52.82 3.61
CA LYS A 177 -25.70 53.14 3.02
C LYS A 177 -24.62 52.84 4.04
N LEU A 178 -23.74 51.90 3.71
CA LEU A 178 -22.59 51.53 4.53
C LEU A 178 -21.43 52.49 4.31
N LYS A 179 -21.06 52.73 3.05
CA LYS A 179 -19.87 53.51 2.70
C LYS A 179 -19.98 54.14 1.31
N SER A 180 -19.30 55.26 1.12
CA SER A 180 -18.98 55.80 -0.20
C SER A 180 -17.48 55.67 -0.45
N VAL A 181 -17.09 55.17 -1.63
CA VAL A 181 -15.70 55.07 -2.09
C VAL A 181 -15.48 55.98 -3.31
N ALA A 182 -14.22 56.35 -3.57
CA ALA A 182 -13.87 57.28 -4.63
C ALA A 182 -14.13 56.71 -6.04
N ALA A 183 -14.08 57.58 -7.06
CA ALA A 183 -14.13 57.19 -8.48
C ALA A 183 -13.06 56.12 -8.81
N ASN A 184 -13.34 55.27 -9.81
CA ASN A 184 -12.50 54.12 -10.20
C ASN A 184 -12.23 53.06 -9.12
N ALA A 185 -12.86 53.13 -7.94
CA ALA A 185 -12.72 52.09 -6.94
C ALA A 185 -13.39 50.79 -7.43
N VAL A 186 -12.66 49.67 -7.35
CA VAL A 186 -13.14 48.34 -7.77
C VAL A 186 -13.27 47.35 -6.60
N SER A 187 -12.97 47.77 -5.37
CA SER A 187 -13.08 46.94 -4.18
C SER A 187 -13.30 47.73 -2.89
N TYR A 188 -13.88 47.09 -1.89
CA TYR A 188 -14.04 47.63 -0.54
C TYR A 188 -14.03 46.50 0.51
N GLU A 189 -13.36 46.73 1.62
CA GLU A 189 -13.32 45.78 2.74
C GLU A 189 -14.27 46.22 3.86
N ASP A 190 -15.25 45.38 4.20
CA ASP A 190 -16.14 45.59 5.33
C ASP A 190 -15.63 44.78 6.52
N ASN A 191 -15.11 45.48 7.54
CA ASN A 191 -14.58 44.91 8.79
C ASN A 191 -15.55 45.06 9.98
N THR A 192 -16.83 45.30 9.69
CA THR A 192 -17.83 45.66 10.72
C THR A 192 -18.94 44.62 10.87
N LEU A 193 -18.69 43.37 10.48
CA LEU A 193 -19.67 42.30 10.56
C LEU A 193 -19.69 41.68 11.96
N GLU A 194 -20.86 41.22 12.38
CA GLU A 194 -21.01 40.36 13.56
C GLU A 194 -21.04 38.88 13.14
N SER A 195 -20.47 38.01 13.98
CA SER A 195 -20.48 36.56 13.73
C SER A 195 -21.91 36.01 13.67
N ASN A 196 -22.13 34.97 12.85
CA ASN A 196 -23.41 34.28 12.68
C ASN A 196 -24.56 35.16 12.12
N LYS A 197 -24.25 36.31 11.50
CA LYS A 197 -25.21 37.11 10.73
C LYS A 197 -24.94 37.03 9.23
N ILE A 198 -26.03 36.99 8.45
CA ILE A 198 -25.96 37.07 6.99
C ILE A 198 -26.26 38.50 6.57
N TYR A 199 -25.34 39.10 5.83
CA TYR A 199 -25.46 40.43 5.26
C TYR A 199 -25.62 40.35 3.75
N PHE A 200 -26.42 41.26 3.21
CA PHE A 200 -26.65 41.41 1.77
C PHE A 200 -26.10 42.74 1.30
N TYR A 201 -25.44 42.75 0.15
CA TYR A 201 -24.75 43.91 -0.41
C TYR A 201 -25.20 44.21 -1.83
N LYS A 202 -25.27 45.49 -2.14
CA LYS A 202 -25.41 46.02 -3.50
C LYS A 202 -24.69 47.35 -3.62
N ILE A 203 -24.21 47.65 -4.82
CA ILE A 203 -23.39 48.84 -5.08
C ILE A 203 -24.02 49.64 -6.23
N ARG A 204 -23.89 50.97 -6.22
CA ARG A 204 -24.21 51.83 -7.36
C ARG A 204 -23.13 52.88 -7.57
N ALA A 205 -22.94 53.32 -8.82
CA ALA A 205 -22.10 54.46 -9.16
C ALA A 205 -22.90 55.77 -9.03
N VAL A 206 -22.24 56.85 -8.66
CA VAL A 206 -22.89 58.16 -8.43
C VAL A 206 -22.09 59.30 -9.06
N ASN A 207 -22.77 60.29 -9.61
CA ASN A 207 -22.20 61.58 -10.00
C ASN A 207 -23.13 62.74 -9.60
N LYS A 208 -22.73 63.98 -9.90
CA LYS A 208 -23.52 65.18 -9.55
C LYS A 208 -24.85 65.29 -10.32
N TYR A 209 -25.05 64.49 -11.38
CA TYR A 209 -26.24 64.48 -12.22
C TYR A 209 -27.21 63.33 -11.90
N GLY A 210 -26.76 62.31 -11.19
CA GLY A 210 -27.62 61.21 -10.76
C GLY A 210 -26.86 59.98 -10.29
N ASN A 211 -27.64 58.91 -10.07
CA ASN A 211 -27.13 57.61 -9.63
C ASN A 211 -27.43 56.57 -10.70
N SER A 212 -26.53 55.59 -10.84
CA SER A 212 -26.79 54.40 -11.62
C SER A 212 -27.84 53.50 -10.97
N ASN A 213 -28.30 52.48 -11.69
CA ASN A 213 -28.91 51.31 -11.08
C ASN A 213 -27.92 50.59 -10.15
N TYR A 214 -28.45 49.78 -9.22
CA TYR A 214 -27.63 48.93 -8.37
C TYR A 214 -27.10 47.69 -9.14
N THR A 215 -25.99 47.13 -8.67
CA THR A 215 -25.58 45.76 -8.99
C THR A 215 -26.66 44.75 -8.59
N SER A 216 -26.57 43.53 -9.12
CA SER A 216 -27.19 42.37 -8.48
C SER A 216 -26.74 42.26 -7.02
N GLU A 217 -27.65 41.83 -6.16
CA GLU A 217 -27.38 41.58 -4.75
C GLU A 217 -26.49 40.34 -4.59
N VAL A 218 -25.54 40.42 -3.66
CA VAL A 218 -24.77 39.27 -3.16
C VAL A 218 -24.96 39.17 -1.65
N ASN A 219 -24.68 38.01 -1.07
CA ASN A 219 -24.80 37.80 0.37
C ASN A 219 -23.57 37.12 0.96
N SER A 220 -23.40 37.30 2.25
CA SER A 220 -22.29 36.75 3.02
C SER A 220 -22.57 35.34 3.56
N LEU A 221 -23.42 34.56 2.89
CA LEU A 221 -23.71 33.18 3.29
C LEU A 221 -22.42 32.36 3.23
N GLY A 222 -22.08 31.67 4.33
CA GLY A 222 -20.82 30.93 4.48
C GLY A 222 -19.72 31.65 5.30
N ILE A 223 -19.99 32.83 5.87
CA ILE A 223 -19.11 33.39 6.91
C ILE A 223 -19.20 32.53 8.17
N GLY A 224 -18.11 31.85 8.51
CA GLY A 224 -17.75 31.60 9.91
C GLY A 224 -18.68 30.73 10.75
N GLU A 225 -19.58 29.96 10.15
CA GLU A 225 -20.51 29.12 10.91
C GLU A 225 -19.75 27.92 11.48
N LEU A 226 -19.21 28.10 12.68
CA LEU A 226 -18.87 26.96 13.52
C LEU A 226 -20.19 26.30 13.92
N ASN A 227 -20.52 25.19 13.28
CA ASN A 227 -21.69 24.42 13.66
C ASN A 227 -21.45 23.76 15.01
N ALA A 228 -22.43 23.91 15.91
CA ALA A 228 -22.37 23.28 17.22
C ALA A 228 -22.17 21.75 17.09
N PRO A 229 -21.28 21.15 17.90
CA PRO A 229 -21.24 19.70 18.03
C PRO A 229 -22.61 19.16 18.42
N SER A 230 -22.97 17.98 17.93
CA SER A 230 -24.25 17.35 18.24
C SER A 230 -24.06 15.93 18.73
N GLN A 231 -25.13 15.29 19.20
CA GLN A 231 -25.10 13.91 19.69
C GLN A 231 -24.04 13.69 20.79
N LEU A 232 -23.87 14.67 21.68
CA LEU A 232 -22.97 14.51 22.83
C LEU A 232 -23.53 13.41 23.73
N THR A 233 -22.73 12.37 23.94
CA THR A 233 -23.01 11.29 24.90
C THR A 233 -21.87 11.16 25.89
N GLY A 234 -22.19 10.67 27.09
CA GLY A 234 -21.24 10.38 28.15
C GLY A 234 -21.43 8.95 28.61
N THR A 235 -20.34 8.19 28.70
CA THR A 235 -20.34 6.81 29.20
C THR A 235 -19.40 6.72 30.39
N PRO A 236 -19.86 6.30 31.58
CA PRO A 236 -18.98 6.08 32.72
C PRO A 236 -18.12 4.84 32.44
N ILE A 237 -16.80 5.04 32.50
CA ILE A 237 -15.80 4.00 32.23
C ILE A 237 -14.86 3.85 33.43
N SER A 238 -15.35 4.11 34.64
CA SER A 238 -14.81 3.70 35.94
C SER A 238 -15.53 4.50 37.02
N THR A 239 -15.16 4.27 38.27
CA THR A 239 -15.49 5.12 39.42
C THR A 239 -14.91 6.53 39.32
N LYS A 240 -13.94 6.79 38.43
CA LYS A 240 -13.21 8.08 38.36
C LYS A 240 -13.05 8.63 36.95
N LYS A 241 -13.70 8.03 35.94
CA LYS A 241 -13.54 8.42 34.54
C LYS A 241 -14.86 8.34 33.77
N ILE A 242 -15.08 9.31 32.91
CA ILE A 242 -16.20 9.37 31.97
C ILE A 242 -15.64 9.61 30.57
N LYS A 243 -16.04 8.79 29.60
CA LYS A 243 -15.75 9.00 28.18
C LYS A 243 -16.89 9.79 27.55
N LEU A 244 -16.56 10.91 26.93
CA LEU A 244 -17.46 11.72 26.11
C LEU A 244 -17.23 11.42 24.64
N THR A 245 -18.30 11.37 23.86
CA THR A 245 -18.26 11.28 22.40
C THR A 245 -19.29 12.24 21.81
N TRP A 246 -18.98 12.84 20.67
CA TRP A 246 -19.88 13.76 19.97
C TRP A 246 -19.71 13.65 18.46
N LYS A 247 -20.68 14.17 17.73
CA LYS A 247 -20.59 14.40 16.29
C LYS A 247 -20.04 15.78 16.03
N ASP A 248 -18.96 15.84 15.27
CA ASP A 248 -18.46 17.08 14.67
C ASP A 248 -19.34 17.51 13.49
N ASN A 249 -19.71 18.79 13.48
CA ASN A 249 -20.51 19.39 12.41
C ASN A 249 -19.78 20.59 11.77
N SER A 250 -18.61 20.98 12.26
CA SER A 250 -17.81 22.07 11.70
C SER A 250 -16.66 21.50 10.88
N THR A 251 -16.15 22.28 9.93
CA THR A 251 -14.97 21.93 9.12
C THR A 251 -13.86 22.96 9.26
N GLU A 252 -14.10 24.00 10.04
CA GLU A 252 -13.30 25.22 10.10
C GLU A 252 -12.76 25.49 11.52
N GLU A 253 -13.16 24.67 12.49
CA GLU A 253 -12.72 24.78 13.87
C GLU A 253 -11.24 24.41 14.02
N THR A 254 -10.55 25.10 14.92
CA THR A 254 -9.17 24.75 15.31
C THR A 254 -9.15 23.86 16.54
N SER A 255 -10.26 23.79 17.29
CA SER A 255 -10.36 23.08 18.56
C SER A 255 -11.81 22.90 19.01
N PHE A 256 -12.05 22.01 19.97
CA PHE A 256 -13.29 21.93 20.75
C PHE A 256 -13.06 22.28 22.22
N ILE A 257 -14.05 22.90 22.83
CA ILE A 257 -14.02 23.36 24.22
C ILE A 257 -15.03 22.56 25.00
N ILE A 258 -14.56 21.87 26.03
CA ILE A 258 -15.36 20.99 26.87
C ILE A 258 -15.55 21.67 28.21
N GLN A 259 -16.81 21.88 28.57
CA GLN A 259 -17.18 22.39 29.88
C GLN A 259 -17.87 21.32 30.72
N ARG A 260 -17.69 21.45 32.04
CA ARG A 260 -18.26 20.54 33.03
C ARG A 260 -18.79 21.31 34.23
N LYS A 261 -19.82 20.78 34.87
CA LYS A 261 -20.28 21.16 36.21
C LYS A 261 -20.76 19.93 37.00
N TYR A 262 -20.95 20.06 38.30
CA TYR A 262 -21.68 19.04 39.07
C TYR A 262 -23.18 19.13 38.76
N ALA A 263 -23.89 18.00 38.87
CA ALA A 263 -25.35 18.04 38.83
C ALA A 263 -25.88 18.93 39.97
N GLY A 264 -26.76 19.87 39.63
CA GLY A 264 -27.29 20.88 40.55
C GLY A 264 -26.54 22.22 40.57
N ASP A 265 -25.33 22.28 40.01
CA ASP A 265 -24.62 23.56 39.85
C ASP A 265 -25.25 24.41 38.73
N ILE A 266 -25.16 25.73 38.90
CA ILE A 266 -25.66 26.70 37.91
C ILE A 266 -24.61 26.92 36.82
N SER A 267 -23.34 27.09 37.20
CA SER A 267 -22.28 27.55 36.28
C SER A 267 -21.39 26.42 35.78
N PHE A 268 -21.11 26.44 34.49
CA PHE A 268 -20.12 25.56 33.85
C PHE A 268 -18.70 26.11 34.01
N SER A 269 -17.74 25.19 34.21
CA SER A 269 -16.31 25.51 34.20
C SER A 269 -15.62 24.85 33.01
N LEU A 270 -14.57 25.48 32.48
CA LEU A 270 -13.71 24.87 31.47
C LEU A 270 -13.06 23.61 32.05
N LYS A 271 -13.25 22.48 31.37
CA LYS A 271 -12.58 21.23 31.72
C LYS A 271 -11.38 20.96 30.81
N ALA A 272 -11.57 21.10 29.51
CA ALA A 272 -10.53 20.79 28.54
C ALA A 272 -10.71 21.53 27.21
N THR A 273 -9.63 21.58 26.44
CA THR A 273 -9.63 21.96 25.03
C THR A 273 -8.94 20.85 24.25
N VAL A 274 -9.59 20.34 23.21
CA VAL A 274 -9.03 19.31 22.32
C VAL A 274 -8.85 19.89 20.91
N GLY A 275 -7.98 19.30 20.10
CA GLY A 275 -7.69 19.78 18.74
C GLY A 275 -8.89 19.69 17.78
N ALA A 276 -8.74 20.25 16.59
CA ALA A 276 -9.69 20.15 15.48
C ALA A 276 -10.02 18.68 15.14
N ASN A 277 -11.22 18.42 14.62
CA ASN A 277 -11.72 17.10 14.23
C ASN A 277 -11.71 16.01 15.32
N ILE A 278 -11.43 16.34 16.58
CA ILE A 278 -11.55 15.39 17.69
C ILE A 278 -13.02 15.21 18.04
N THR A 279 -13.46 13.94 18.14
CA THR A 279 -14.85 13.56 18.43
C THR A 279 -15.02 12.78 19.74
N GLU A 280 -13.94 12.64 20.53
CA GLU A 280 -13.98 11.97 21.83
C GLU A 280 -13.02 12.58 22.85
N TYR A 281 -13.38 12.50 24.13
CA TYR A 281 -12.55 12.95 25.26
C TYR A 281 -12.86 12.14 26.51
N THR A 282 -11.83 11.73 27.25
CA THR A 282 -12.00 11.07 28.55
C THR A 282 -11.69 12.05 29.68
N ASP A 283 -12.70 12.38 30.48
CA ASP A 283 -12.49 13.10 31.74
C ASP A 283 -12.05 12.12 32.82
N GLU A 284 -10.92 12.43 33.48
CA GLU A 284 -10.32 11.62 34.52
C GLU A 284 -10.24 12.37 35.86
N GLY A 285 -10.06 11.61 36.95
CA GLY A 285 -9.93 12.16 38.30
C GLY A 285 -11.27 12.59 38.91
N LEU A 286 -12.36 11.95 38.48
CA LEU A 286 -13.71 12.19 38.97
C LEU A 286 -13.94 11.53 40.33
N PHE A 287 -14.98 11.96 41.04
CA PHE A 287 -15.42 11.34 42.29
C PHE A 287 -16.38 10.19 42.02
N THR A 288 -16.25 9.11 42.80
CA THR A 288 -17.07 7.90 42.72
C THR A 288 -18.56 8.19 42.93
N GLY A 289 -19.42 7.51 42.16
CA GLY A 289 -20.88 7.67 42.23
C GLY A 289 -21.39 9.10 42.03
N THR A 290 -20.59 10.00 41.45
CA THR A 290 -20.92 11.43 41.34
C THR A 290 -21.41 11.76 39.94
N THR A 291 -22.46 12.58 39.87
CA THR A 291 -23.09 13.01 38.62
C THR A 291 -22.49 14.33 38.12
N TYR A 292 -22.12 14.34 36.84
CA TYR A 292 -21.55 15.48 36.14
C TYR A 292 -22.38 15.82 34.91
N VAL A 293 -22.44 17.11 34.58
CA VAL A 293 -23.08 17.61 33.36
C VAL A 293 -22.02 18.21 32.44
N TYR A 294 -22.04 17.83 31.17
CA TYR A 294 -21.09 18.28 30.16
C TYR A 294 -21.77 18.96 28.97
N ARG A 295 -21.04 19.87 28.33
CA ARG A 295 -21.38 20.47 27.03
C ARG A 295 -20.13 20.83 26.25
N ILE A 296 -20.22 20.87 24.93
CA ILE A 296 -19.06 21.08 24.03
C ILE A 296 -19.40 22.14 22.98
N ALA A 297 -18.44 23.00 22.64
CA ALA A 297 -18.54 23.94 21.52
C ALA A 297 -17.31 23.82 20.62
N ALA A 298 -17.51 23.98 19.31
CA ALA A 298 -16.43 24.16 18.34
C ALA A 298 -15.83 25.56 18.52
N LYS A 299 -14.52 25.71 18.29
CA LYS A 299 -13.79 26.96 18.48
C LYS A 299 -12.80 27.19 17.34
N LYS A 300 -12.77 28.43 16.83
CA LYS A 300 -11.76 28.97 15.89
C LYS A 300 -11.31 30.32 16.43
N ASP A 301 -10.02 30.45 16.73
CA ASP A 301 -9.42 31.65 17.34
C ASP A 301 -10.15 32.10 18.64
N THR A 302 -10.83 33.24 18.62
CA THR A 302 -11.62 33.77 19.75
C THR A 302 -13.12 33.48 19.63
N SER A 303 -13.57 32.85 18.54
CA SER A 303 -14.97 32.55 18.25
C SER A 303 -15.35 31.13 18.67
N TYR A 304 -16.62 30.95 19.04
CA TYR A 304 -17.20 29.68 19.46
C TYR A 304 -18.52 29.44 18.70
N SER A 305 -18.84 28.18 18.43
CA SER A 305 -20.20 27.77 18.05
C SER A 305 -21.18 27.94 19.22
N ASP A 306 -22.47 27.72 18.95
CA ASP A 306 -23.39 27.34 20.02
C ASP A 306 -22.93 26.06 20.73
N TRP A 307 -23.42 25.85 21.95
CA TRP A 307 -23.14 24.63 22.71
C TRP A 307 -23.91 23.44 22.13
N SER A 308 -23.33 22.24 22.25
CA SER A 308 -24.02 20.98 22.06
C SER A 308 -25.20 20.82 23.02
N ASN A 309 -25.97 19.74 22.85
CA ASN A 309 -26.83 19.26 23.94
C ASN A 309 -26.01 19.05 25.21
N GLU A 310 -26.63 19.29 26.37
CA GLU A 310 -26.04 18.89 27.65
C GLU A 310 -26.18 17.37 27.83
N VAL A 311 -25.17 16.72 28.43
CA VAL A 311 -25.26 15.32 28.85
C VAL A 311 -24.98 15.21 30.34
N GLU A 312 -25.88 14.56 31.05
CA GLU A 312 -25.74 14.22 32.46
C GLU A 312 -25.31 12.76 32.59
N VAL A 313 -24.23 12.50 33.34
CA VAL A 313 -23.66 11.17 33.49
C VAL A 313 -23.04 10.99 34.87
N THR A 314 -23.36 9.85 35.49
CA THR A 314 -22.87 9.47 36.82
C THR A 314 -21.73 8.46 36.66
N THR A 315 -20.57 8.73 37.27
CA THR A 315 -19.49 7.73 37.38
C THR A 315 -19.99 6.47 38.06
N LEU A 316 -19.34 5.33 37.82
CA LEU A 316 -19.71 4.10 38.50
C LEU A 316 -19.56 4.23 40.03
N SER A 317 -20.38 3.49 40.78
CA SER A 317 -20.25 3.35 42.24
C SER A 317 -19.11 2.41 42.61
N GLU A 318 -18.79 1.45 41.73
CA GLU A 318 -17.69 0.51 41.86
C GLU A 318 -17.09 0.24 40.48
N ASP A 319 -15.80 -0.11 40.47
CA ASP A 319 -15.09 -0.48 39.24
C ASP A 319 -15.43 -1.93 38.89
N TYR A 320 -15.45 -2.26 37.60
CA TYR A 320 -15.74 -3.63 37.22
C TYR A 320 -14.65 -4.58 37.72
N ALA A 321 -15.07 -5.67 38.35
CA ALA A 321 -14.18 -6.67 38.91
C ALA A 321 -13.22 -7.22 37.84
N ALA A 322 -11.96 -7.38 38.22
CA ALA A 322 -11.00 -8.15 37.44
C ALA A 322 -11.36 -9.64 37.49
N PRO A 323 -11.01 -10.44 36.46
CA PRO A 323 -11.10 -11.89 36.56
C PRO A 323 -10.28 -12.39 37.75
N ALA A 324 -10.79 -13.40 38.44
CA ALA A 324 -10.16 -13.99 39.61
C ALA A 324 -9.85 -15.47 39.40
N ASN A 325 -9.12 -16.07 40.35
CA ASN A 325 -8.83 -17.51 40.37
C ASN A 325 -8.20 -18.03 39.08
N LEU A 326 -7.36 -17.22 38.41
CA LEU A 326 -6.65 -17.66 37.22
C LEU A 326 -5.70 -18.81 37.62
N THR A 327 -5.86 -19.92 36.93
CA THR A 327 -5.02 -21.12 37.05
C THR A 327 -4.47 -21.50 35.69
N ALA A 328 -3.32 -22.16 35.67
CA ALA A 328 -2.70 -22.70 34.47
C ALA A 328 -2.39 -24.19 34.70
N SER A 329 -2.76 -25.05 33.76
CA SER A 329 -2.43 -26.47 33.77
C SER A 329 -1.81 -26.89 32.44
N TYR A 330 -0.93 -27.88 32.48
CA TYR A 330 -0.21 -28.38 31.29
C TYR A 330 -0.83 -29.70 30.81
N SER A 331 -0.95 -29.87 29.49
CA SER A 331 -1.39 -31.10 28.84
C SER A 331 -0.39 -31.51 27.76
N THR A 332 -0.10 -32.81 27.64
CA THR A 332 0.89 -33.38 26.71
C THR A 332 0.29 -33.90 25.40
N SER A 333 -1.03 -34.10 25.32
CA SER A 333 -1.69 -34.70 24.15
C SER A 333 -3.04 -34.01 23.87
N PRO A 334 -3.06 -32.95 23.04
CA PRO A 334 -1.91 -32.23 22.47
C PRO A 334 -1.16 -31.36 23.48
N LEU A 335 0.10 -31.05 23.20
CA LEU A 335 0.95 -30.13 23.97
C LEU A 335 0.32 -28.73 24.02
N ARG A 336 -0.09 -28.29 25.22
CA ARG A 336 -0.65 -26.94 25.46
C ARG A 336 -0.66 -26.58 26.93
N VAL A 337 -0.82 -25.29 27.22
CA VAL A 337 -1.22 -24.78 28.55
C VAL A 337 -2.70 -24.41 28.51
N VAL A 338 -3.49 -24.91 29.46
CA VAL A 338 -4.89 -24.58 29.64
C VAL A 338 -5.03 -23.59 30.80
N LEU A 339 -5.62 -22.44 30.53
CA LEU A 339 -5.95 -21.42 31.50
C LEU A 339 -7.42 -21.52 31.88
N ASN A 340 -7.74 -21.37 33.16
CA ASN A 340 -9.11 -21.23 33.64
C ASN A 340 -9.17 -20.13 34.69
N TRP A 341 -10.23 -19.32 34.65
CA TRP A 341 -10.47 -18.24 35.61
C TRP A 341 -11.96 -18.14 35.96
N THR A 342 -12.30 -17.25 36.87
CA THR A 342 -13.69 -16.87 37.18
C THR A 342 -13.89 -15.41 36.83
N ASP A 343 -14.87 -15.11 35.98
CA ASP A 343 -15.32 -13.75 35.70
C ASP A 343 -16.76 -13.56 36.20
N THR A 344 -16.98 -12.45 36.91
CA THR A 344 -18.29 -12.02 37.42
C THR A 344 -18.79 -10.74 36.75
N ASN A 345 -18.05 -10.20 35.78
CA ASN A 345 -18.40 -8.97 35.08
C ASN A 345 -19.50 -9.21 34.04
N LEU A 346 -20.72 -8.76 34.34
CA LEU A 346 -21.87 -8.90 33.46
C LEU A 346 -21.86 -7.97 32.23
N ASN A 347 -20.85 -7.10 32.10
CA ASN A 347 -20.72 -6.16 30.98
C ASN A 347 -19.47 -6.46 30.13
N GLU A 348 -18.87 -7.63 30.30
CA GLU A 348 -17.76 -8.11 29.47
C GLU A 348 -18.16 -8.15 27.98
N VAL A 349 -17.24 -7.77 27.10
CA VAL A 349 -17.32 -8.10 25.65
C VAL A 349 -16.31 -9.18 25.31
N TYR A 350 -15.11 -9.09 25.90
CA TYR A 350 -14.05 -10.07 25.75
C TYR A 350 -13.04 -9.99 26.90
N THR A 351 -12.38 -11.11 27.18
CA THR A 351 -11.22 -11.22 28.06
C THR A 351 -9.95 -11.29 27.22
N ARG A 352 -8.96 -10.46 27.54
CA ARG A 352 -7.62 -10.48 26.92
C ARG A 352 -6.68 -11.36 27.72
N ILE A 353 -5.92 -12.19 27.02
CA ILE A 353 -4.96 -13.13 27.60
C ILE A 353 -3.55 -12.60 27.37
N PHE A 354 -2.79 -12.50 28.46
CA PHE A 354 -1.41 -12.05 28.44
C PHE A 354 -0.49 -13.14 28.96
N ARG A 355 0.67 -13.26 28.33
CA ARG A 355 1.73 -14.20 28.67
C ARG A 355 3.07 -13.50 28.70
N LYS A 356 4.00 -14.00 29.51
CA LYS A 356 5.43 -13.75 29.39
C LYS A 356 6.23 -14.98 29.81
N LEU A 357 7.50 -15.04 29.43
CA LEU A 357 8.44 -15.93 30.12
C LEU A 357 8.73 -15.36 31.51
N ASP A 358 9.04 -16.23 32.47
CA ASP A 358 9.44 -15.80 33.82
C ASP A 358 10.69 -14.90 33.80
N THR A 359 11.56 -15.09 32.80
CA THR A 359 12.75 -14.26 32.55
C THR A 359 12.44 -12.89 31.95
N ASP A 360 11.23 -12.68 31.42
CA ASP A 360 10.87 -11.44 30.73
C ASP A 360 10.33 -10.40 31.72
N SER A 361 10.60 -9.13 31.43
CA SER A 361 10.11 -8.00 32.24
C SER A 361 8.68 -7.58 31.88
N LYS A 362 8.20 -7.89 30.67
CA LYS A 362 6.92 -7.40 30.13
C LYS A 362 6.02 -8.53 29.67
N PHE A 363 4.72 -8.36 29.91
CA PHE A 363 3.67 -9.21 29.35
C PHE A 363 3.31 -8.80 27.93
N THR A 364 3.05 -9.78 27.08
CA THR A 364 2.50 -9.60 25.73
C THR A 364 1.09 -10.18 25.68
N GLN A 365 0.15 -9.48 25.04
CA GLN A 365 -1.15 -10.05 24.74
C GLN A 365 -0.98 -11.12 23.67
N ILE A 366 -1.43 -12.34 23.95
CA ILE A 366 -1.33 -13.47 23.01
C ILE A 366 -2.67 -13.76 22.32
N ASP A 367 -3.79 -13.43 22.97
CA ASP A 367 -5.12 -13.71 22.44
C ASP A 367 -6.23 -12.95 23.19
N SER A 368 -7.47 -13.15 22.77
CA SER A 368 -8.68 -12.78 23.48
C SER A 368 -9.79 -13.82 23.28
N VAL A 369 -10.62 -14.01 24.29
CA VAL A 369 -11.84 -14.84 24.20
C VAL A 369 -13.08 -13.97 24.35
N SER A 370 -14.16 -14.34 23.65
CA SER A 370 -15.44 -13.63 23.72
C SER A 370 -16.08 -13.70 25.11
N GLU A 371 -17.05 -12.81 25.34
CA GLU A 371 -17.90 -12.76 26.55
C GLU A 371 -18.33 -14.15 27.05
N GLY A 372 -18.21 -14.36 28.36
CA GLY A 372 -18.65 -15.57 29.05
C GLY A 372 -17.72 -16.79 28.91
N ILE A 373 -16.67 -16.69 28.10
CA ILE A 373 -15.66 -17.75 27.98
C ILE A 373 -14.59 -17.56 29.05
N ASN A 374 -14.54 -18.50 29.99
CA ASN A 374 -13.66 -18.45 31.16
C ASN A 374 -12.45 -19.42 31.06
N THR A 375 -12.06 -19.77 29.84
CA THR A 375 -10.98 -20.72 29.58
C THR A 375 -10.23 -20.39 28.29
N TYR A 376 -8.94 -20.73 28.23
CA TYR A 376 -8.11 -20.56 27.05
C TYR A 376 -7.08 -21.68 26.92
N SER A 377 -6.78 -22.12 25.69
CA SER A 377 -5.73 -23.12 25.42
C SER A 377 -4.61 -22.50 24.59
N ASP A 378 -3.44 -22.34 25.20
CA ASP A 378 -2.23 -21.84 24.55
C ASP A 378 -1.43 -23.02 23.97
N TYR A 379 -1.53 -23.21 22.66
CA TYR A 379 -0.79 -24.23 21.90
C TYR A 379 0.61 -23.78 21.50
N ASN A 380 0.93 -22.49 21.62
CA ASN A 380 2.19 -21.90 21.16
C ASN A 380 3.20 -21.81 22.31
N VAL A 381 3.37 -22.92 23.02
CA VAL A 381 4.27 -23.04 24.19
C VAL A 381 5.41 -24.01 23.92
N THR A 382 6.56 -23.73 24.52
CA THR A 382 7.77 -24.57 24.46
C THR A 382 8.24 -24.87 25.88
N ALA A 383 9.30 -25.67 26.04
CA ALA A 383 9.81 -25.98 27.37
C ALA A 383 10.40 -24.75 28.06
N ALA A 384 9.63 -24.13 28.97
CA ALA A 384 9.99 -22.93 29.71
C ALA A 384 9.02 -22.69 30.88
N ASN A 385 9.35 -21.70 31.72
CA ASN A 385 8.43 -21.17 32.72
C ASN A 385 7.65 -19.99 32.15
N TYR A 386 6.32 -20.09 32.18
CA TYR A 386 5.41 -19.04 31.72
C TYR A 386 4.64 -18.44 32.89
N ILE A 387 4.38 -17.13 32.78
CA ILE A 387 3.45 -16.42 33.64
C ILE A 387 2.31 -15.88 32.78
N TYR A 388 1.08 -16.14 33.21
CA TYR A 388 -0.14 -15.68 32.58
C TYR A 388 -0.90 -14.72 33.49
N LYS A 389 -1.63 -13.79 32.88
CA LYS A 389 -2.66 -12.96 33.52
C LYS A 389 -3.72 -12.60 32.49
N VAL A 390 -4.93 -12.34 32.94
CA VAL A 390 -6.07 -11.99 32.07
C VAL A 390 -6.71 -10.67 32.52
N GLN A 391 -7.42 -10.00 31.62
CA GLN A 391 -8.07 -8.71 31.88
C GLN A 391 -9.28 -8.52 30.96
N VAL A 392 -10.39 -8.05 31.52
CA VAL A 392 -11.66 -7.88 30.81
C VAL A 392 -11.73 -6.52 30.13
N ARG A 393 -12.43 -6.49 28.99
CA ARG A 393 -12.90 -5.27 28.30
C ARG A 393 -14.41 -5.26 28.28
N THR A 394 -15.02 -4.11 28.60
CA THR A 394 -16.49 -3.95 28.57
C THR A 394 -16.98 -3.22 27.32
N THR A 395 -18.29 -3.23 27.10
CA THR A 395 -18.97 -2.50 26.01
C THR A 395 -18.73 -0.99 26.07
N ALA A 396 -18.59 -0.45 27.28
CA ALA A 396 -18.25 0.95 27.53
C ALA A 396 -16.78 1.29 27.22
N GLY A 397 -15.95 0.30 26.87
CA GLY A 397 -14.51 0.47 26.66
C GLY A 397 -13.68 0.46 27.94
N TYR A 398 -14.29 0.17 29.10
CA TYR A 398 -13.59 -0.02 30.36
C TYR A 398 -12.59 -1.18 30.25
N VAL A 399 -11.48 -1.03 30.96
CA VAL A 399 -10.47 -2.06 31.13
C VAL A 399 -10.34 -2.34 32.62
N SER A 400 -10.65 -3.55 33.06
CA SER A 400 -10.49 -3.94 34.47
C SER A 400 -9.03 -3.98 34.88
N ASP A 401 -8.75 -4.13 36.17
CA ASP A 401 -7.41 -4.55 36.58
C ASP A 401 -7.10 -5.96 36.06
N PHE A 402 -5.84 -6.36 36.12
CA PHE A 402 -5.45 -7.73 35.78
C PHE A 402 -5.89 -8.72 36.87
N SER A 403 -6.13 -9.96 36.47
CA SER A 403 -6.27 -11.09 37.39
C SER A 403 -5.00 -11.31 38.23
N ASN A 404 -5.09 -12.21 39.21
CA ASN A 404 -3.90 -12.84 39.76
C ASN A 404 -3.05 -13.47 38.63
N THR A 405 -1.75 -13.60 38.85
CA THR A 405 -0.88 -14.33 37.92
C THR A 405 -0.98 -15.83 38.14
N ALA A 406 -1.00 -16.60 37.05
CA ALA A 406 -0.81 -18.05 37.06
C ALA A 406 0.56 -18.39 36.47
N GLN A 407 1.37 -19.15 37.20
CA GLN A 407 2.68 -19.61 36.72
C GLN A 407 2.62 -21.10 36.41
N ILE A 408 3.30 -21.53 35.35
CA ILE A 408 3.38 -22.94 34.96
C ILE A 408 4.74 -23.24 34.31
N THR A 409 5.31 -24.39 34.66
CA THR A 409 6.49 -24.94 33.99
C THR A 409 6.04 -25.91 32.92
N VAL A 410 6.36 -25.62 31.67
CA VAL A 410 6.21 -26.57 30.57
C VAL A 410 7.49 -27.41 30.52
N PRO A 411 7.43 -28.73 30.80
CA PRO A 411 8.61 -29.57 30.83
C PRO A 411 9.17 -29.81 29.43
N ILE A 412 10.46 -30.15 29.35
CA ILE A 412 11.02 -30.75 28.14
C ILE A 412 10.45 -32.16 28.03
N VAL A 413 9.66 -32.41 26.98
CA VAL A 413 9.14 -33.76 26.68
C VAL A 413 10.19 -34.50 25.84
N PRO A 414 10.51 -35.78 26.17
CA PRO A 414 11.35 -36.60 25.32
C PRO A 414 10.78 -36.73 23.90
N PRO A 415 11.62 -36.82 22.86
CA PRO A 415 11.15 -37.11 21.51
C PRO A 415 10.54 -38.52 21.44
N THR A 416 9.73 -38.78 20.42
CA THR A 416 9.18 -40.13 20.18
C THR A 416 10.31 -41.11 19.86
N ALA A 417 10.29 -42.30 20.47
CA ALA A 417 11.34 -43.30 20.25
C ALA A 417 11.35 -43.84 18.81
N PRO A 418 12.54 -44.04 18.21
CA PRO A 418 12.68 -44.71 16.92
C PRO A 418 12.23 -46.16 16.99
N SER A 419 11.86 -46.73 15.83
CA SER A 419 11.37 -48.10 15.74
C SER A 419 11.96 -48.85 14.56
N GLY A 420 11.76 -50.16 14.48
CA GLY A 420 12.17 -50.95 13.32
C GLY A 420 13.67 -50.99 13.08
N LEU A 421 14.49 -50.95 14.14
CA LEU A 421 15.93 -51.09 14.02
C LEU A 421 16.25 -52.45 13.37
N THR A 422 17.04 -52.42 12.30
CA THR A 422 17.52 -53.57 11.54
C THR A 422 19.04 -53.53 11.42
N LEU A 423 19.65 -54.71 11.25
CA LEU A 423 21.10 -54.89 11.19
C LEU A 423 21.46 -55.68 9.94
N TYR A 424 22.40 -55.15 9.14
CA TYR A 424 22.96 -55.80 7.96
C TYR A 424 24.47 -55.97 8.13
N ASN A 425 24.96 -57.21 8.04
CA ASN A 425 26.39 -57.49 8.04
C ASN A 425 26.97 -57.22 6.65
N LEU A 426 27.84 -56.21 6.54
CA LEU A 426 28.51 -55.84 5.30
C LEU A 426 29.86 -56.55 5.11
N GLY A 427 30.28 -57.36 6.08
CA GLY A 427 31.55 -58.06 6.08
C GLY A 427 32.70 -57.28 6.71
N ASN A 428 33.80 -57.98 6.99
CA ASN A 428 35.01 -57.42 7.60
C ASN A 428 34.77 -56.65 8.91
N GLY A 429 33.75 -57.04 9.69
CA GLY A 429 33.38 -56.35 10.93
C GLY A 429 32.63 -55.04 10.72
N ILE A 430 32.04 -54.81 9.56
CA ILE A 430 31.21 -53.63 9.31
C ILE A 430 29.74 -54.02 9.34
N TYR A 431 28.95 -53.30 10.14
CA TYR A 431 27.51 -53.46 10.23
C TYR A 431 26.81 -52.16 9.81
N ASN A 432 25.80 -52.28 8.95
CA ASN A 432 24.86 -51.19 8.66
C ASN A 432 23.62 -51.35 9.54
N LEU A 433 23.20 -50.25 10.15
CA LEU A 433 22.06 -50.16 11.05
C LEU A 433 21.06 -49.18 10.47
N GLU A 434 19.81 -49.60 10.33
CA GLU A 434 18.73 -48.77 9.78
C GLU A 434 17.52 -48.80 10.71
N TRP A 435 16.85 -47.66 10.89
CA TRP A 435 15.66 -47.52 11.73
C TRP A 435 14.65 -46.55 11.12
N THR A 436 13.42 -46.60 11.62
CA THR A 436 12.36 -45.63 11.35
C THR A 436 12.41 -44.51 12.38
N ASP A 437 12.50 -43.28 11.89
CA ASP A 437 12.28 -42.07 12.68
C ASP A 437 10.79 -41.84 12.93
N ASN A 438 10.42 -41.65 14.20
CA ASN A 438 9.05 -41.41 14.65
C ASN A 438 8.88 -40.03 15.30
N SER A 439 9.95 -39.24 15.40
CA SER A 439 9.97 -37.88 15.95
C SER A 439 10.12 -36.88 14.80
N SER A 440 9.81 -35.62 15.09
CA SER A 440 10.06 -34.50 14.18
C SER A 440 10.70 -33.32 14.92
N ASP A 441 11.03 -33.55 16.17
CA ASP A 441 11.45 -32.56 17.15
C ASP A 441 12.71 -33.00 17.91
N GLU A 442 13.35 -34.07 17.46
CA GLU A 442 14.64 -34.54 17.91
C GLU A 442 15.77 -33.67 17.33
N THR A 443 16.84 -33.52 18.12
CA THR A 443 18.08 -32.88 17.70
C THR A 443 19.09 -33.89 17.15
N GLY A 444 18.84 -35.18 17.32
CA GLY A 444 19.71 -36.26 16.86
C GLY A 444 19.33 -37.65 17.37
N PHE A 445 20.16 -38.62 17.03
CA PHE A 445 20.05 -40.01 17.48
C PHE A 445 21.32 -40.48 18.18
N GLU A 446 21.15 -41.39 19.13
CA GLU A 446 22.25 -42.06 19.80
C GLU A 446 22.21 -43.55 19.51
N LEU A 447 23.29 -44.07 18.91
CA LEU A 447 23.48 -45.49 18.71
C LEU A 447 24.28 -46.09 19.87
N TRP A 448 23.69 -47.08 20.53
CA TRP A 448 24.29 -47.80 21.64
C TRP A 448 24.58 -49.24 21.25
N ARG A 449 25.77 -49.71 21.60
CA ARG A 449 26.24 -51.06 21.31
C ARG A 449 26.70 -51.76 22.58
N LYS A 450 26.45 -53.06 22.66
CA LYS A 450 26.97 -53.97 23.67
C LYS A 450 27.87 -55.00 23.00
N ASP A 451 29.08 -55.17 23.53
CA ASP A 451 30.13 -56.01 22.95
C ASP A 451 30.31 -57.27 23.80
N GLY A 452 29.85 -58.42 23.30
CA GLY A 452 29.85 -59.68 24.03
C GLY A 452 29.06 -59.59 25.33
N THR A 453 29.76 -59.74 26.46
CA THR A 453 29.16 -59.69 27.80
C THR A 453 29.24 -58.31 28.46
N ALA A 454 29.78 -57.29 27.78
CA ALA A 454 29.89 -55.94 28.33
C ALA A 454 28.51 -55.27 28.54
N ASP A 455 28.52 -54.10 29.18
CA ASP A 455 27.35 -53.22 29.21
C ASP A 455 27.21 -52.44 27.90
N TYR A 456 26.00 -51.90 27.66
CA TYR A 456 25.78 -51.02 26.52
C TYR A 456 26.56 -49.71 26.71
N ALA A 457 27.27 -49.30 25.67
CA ALA A 457 27.95 -48.02 25.58
C ALA A 457 27.44 -47.22 24.37
N LEU A 458 27.39 -45.89 24.51
CA LEU A 458 27.17 -44.98 23.39
C LEU A 458 28.37 -45.08 22.44
N ILE A 459 28.11 -45.45 21.19
CA ILE A 459 29.17 -45.55 20.17
C ILE A 459 29.11 -44.41 19.16
N LYS A 460 27.93 -43.82 18.94
CA LYS A 460 27.77 -42.74 17.96
C LYS A 460 26.61 -41.82 18.32
N SER A 461 26.87 -40.53 18.25
CA SER A 461 25.82 -39.50 18.16
C SER A 461 25.67 -39.10 16.70
N LEU A 462 24.43 -38.98 16.26
CA LEU A 462 24.03 -38.73 14.87
C LEU A 462 23.13 -37.51 14.84
N ASP A 463 23.16 -36.78 13.72
CA ASP A 463 22.32 -35.60 13.53
C ASP A 463 20.82 -35.97 13.42
N ALA A 464 19.96 -34.96 13.55
CA ALA A 464 18.51 -35.11 13.39
C ALA A 464 18.14 -35.73 12.04
N ASN A 465 17.01 -36.45 11.97
CA ASN A 465 16.52 -37.16 10.78
C ASN A 465 17.44 -38.24 10.18
N VAL A 466 18.57 -38.61 10.82
CA VAL A 466 19.39 -39.74 10.37
C VAL A 466 18.64 -41.04 10.65
N THR A 467 18.49 -41.88 9.62
CA THR A 467 17.79 -43.18 9.70
C THR A 467 18.70 -44.38 9.45
N SER A 468 19.99 -44.15 9.14
CA SER A 468 20.96 -45.23 9.03
C SER A 468 22.38 -44.80 9.39
N THR A 469 23.19 -45.77 9.86
CA THR A 469 24.63 -45.59 10.04
C THR A 469 25.37 -46.91 9.93
N ASN A 470 26.63 -46.83 9.51
CA ASN A 470 27.57 -47.93 9.67
C ASN A 470 28.31 -47.83 11.01
N ASP A 471 28.63 -49.00 11.55
CA ASP A 471 29.54 -49.22 12.67
C ASP A 471 30.60 -50.27 12.28
N ALA A 472 31.85 -50.02 12.67
CA ALA A 472 32.97 -50.92 12.39
C ALA A 472 33.52 -51.47 13.71
N VAL A 473 33.56 -52.80 13.81
CA VAL A 473 34.02 -53.53 15.00
C VAL A 473 35.38 -54.18 14.74
N GLN A 474 36.22 -54.25 15.78
CA GLN A 474 37.56 -54.84 15.66
C GLN A 474 37.56 -56.36 15.79
N ASN A 475 36.65 -56.94 16.57
CA ASN A 475 36.61 -58.37 16.84
C ASN A 475 35.35 -59.01 16.25
N VAL A 476 35.48 -59.48 15.01
CA VAL A 476 34.38 -60.10 14.25
C VAL A 476 33.78 -61.36 14.89
N ASN A 477 34.39 -61.90 15.94
CA ASN A 477 33.94 -63.11 16.64
C ASN A 477 33.10 -62.81 17.90
N LEU A 478 32.88 -61.53 18.25
CA LEU A 478 32.01 -61.17 19.36
C LEU A 478 30.54 -61.05 18.92
N LEU A 479 29.63 -61.37 19.84
CA LEU A 479 28.21 -61.04 19.73
C LEU A 479 28.05 -59.54 20.00
N TYR A 480 27.55 -58.79 19.02
CA TYR A 480 27.21 -57.38 19.20
C TYR A 480 25.70 -57.21 19.30
N GLN A 481 25.23 -56.39 20.24
CA GLN A 481 23.82 -56.00 20.32
C GLN A 481 23.70 -54.49 20.18
N TYR A 482 22.70 -54.03 19.43
CA TYR A 482 22.51 -52.61 19.16
C TYR A 482 21.09 -52.16 19.50
N LYS A 483 20.98 -50.90 19.92
CA LYS A 483 19.73 -50.18 20.11
C LYS A 483 19.97 -48.70 19.83
N VAL A 484 18.95 -48.01 19.32
CA VAL A 484 19.02 -46.58 19.00
C VAL A 484 17.93 -45.83 19.77
N ARG A 485 18.19 -44.58 20.14
CA ARG A 485 17.17 -43.69 20.74
C ARG A 485 17.28 -42.29 20.13
N ALA A 486 16.16 -41.57 20.08
CA ALA A 486 16.13 -40.17 19.68
C ALA A 486 16.53 -39.28 20.87
N VAL A 487 17.14 -38.13 20.61
CA VAL A 487 17.57 -37.17 21.63
C VAL A 487 17.12 -35.78 21.23
N LYS A 488 16.51 -35.05 22.17
CA LYS A 488 16.14 -33.64 22.06
C LYS A 488 16.86 -32.85 23.14
N ASN A 489 17.86 -32.08 22.75
CA ASN A 489 18.76 -31.38 23.68
C ASN A 489 19.43 -32.37 24.65
N LEU A 490 19.08 -32.32 25.94
CA LEU A 490 19.62 -33.20 26.99
C LEU A 490 18.66 -34.34 27.40
N VAL A 491 17.52 -34.49 26.71
CA VAL A 491 16.49 -35.47 27.03
C VAL A 491 16.41 -36.50 25.93
N ALA A 492 16.45 -37.78 26.30
CA ALA A 492 16.40 -38.90 25.36
C ALA A 492 15.06 -39.63 25.42
N SER A 493 14.61 -40.15 24.28
CA SER A 493 13.49 -41.07 24.19
C SER A 493 13.81 -42.42 24.85
N ASP A 494 12.79 -43.27 24.94
CA ASP A 494 13.02 -44.71 25.09
C ASP A 494 13.84 -45.26 23.89
N PHE A 495 14.45 -46.43 24.08
CA PHE A 495 15.19 -47.11 23.02
C PHE A 495 14.25 -47.82 22.04
N SER A 496 14.73 -47.99 20.80
CA SER A 496 14.17 -48.91 19.80
C SER A 496 14.19 -50.37 20.28
N ASN A 497 13.66 -51.26 19.44
CA ASN A 497 13.96 -52.68 19.55
C ASN A 497 15.48 -52.94 19.48
N VAL A 498 15.92 -54.04 20.09
CA VAL A 498 17.32 -54.50 20.07
C VAL A 498 17.55 -55.42 18.87
N VAL A 499 18.68 -55.26 18.18
CA VAL A 499 19.18 -56.19 17.14
C VAL A 499 20.51 -56.80 17.56
N SER A 500 20.91 -57.95 17.02
CA SER A 500 22.16 -58.61 17.40
C SER A 500 22.86 -59.30 16.23
N SER A 501 24.20 -59.38 16.27
CA SER A 501 25.05 -60.08 15.28
C SER A 501 25.59 -61.39 15.84
N THR A 502 25.61 -62.49 15.09
CA THR A 502 26.06 -63.78 15.63
C THR A 502 27.58 -63.95 15.81
N GLY A 503 28.41 -62.99 15.40
CA GLY A 503 29.86 -63.16 15.38
C GLY A 503 30.26 -64.20 14.31
N GLY A 504 31.03 -63.78 13.31
CA GLY A 504 31.47 -64.67 12.25
C GLY A 504 32.01 -63.93 11.03
N THR A 505 33.09 -64.47 10.45
CA THR A 505 33.61 -64.08 9.15
C THR A 505 32.55 -64.36 8.09
N SER A 506 31.95 -63.31 7.51
CA SER A 506 31.01 -63.49 6.41
C SER A 506 31.78 -63.79 5.12
N SER A 507 31.82 -65.05 4.70
CA SER A 507 31.87 -65.33 3.26
C SER A 507 30.46 -65.10 2.71
N TYR A 508 30.30 -64.31 1.65
CA TYR A 508 29.03 -64.26 0.93
C TYR A 508 28.64 -65.69 0.50
N PRO A 509 27.38 -66.12 0.69
CA PRO A 509 26.99 -67.47 0.31
C PRO A 509 27.12 -67.65 -1.20
N ARG A 510 27.95 -68.61 -1.64
CA ARG A 510 28.16 -68.90 -3.06
C ARG A 510 26.85 -69.33 -3.75
N PRO A 511 26.67 -69.05 -5.05
CA PRO A 511 25.59 -69.65 -5.83
C PRO A 511 25.66 -71.18 -5.81
N THR A 512 24.51 -71.84 -5.69
CA THR A 512 24.41 -73.32 -5.67
C THR A 512 23.43 -73.83 -6.73
N ASN A 513 23.37 -75.15 -6.91
CA ASN A 513 22.45 -75.81 -7.85
C ASN A 513 22.59 -75.30 -9.30
N ILE A 514 23.81 -75.00 -9.74
CA ILE A 514 24.06 -74.62 -11.13
C ILE A 514 23.71 -75.79 -12.06
N LYS A 515 22.87 -75.54 -13.06
CA LYS A 515 22.39 -76.52 -14.04
C LYS A 515 22.47 -75.94 -15.44
N ALA A 516 22.68 -76.79 -16.44
CA ALA A 516 22.63 -76.40 -17.84
C ALA A 516 21.56 -77.20 -18.60
N VAL A 517 20.94 -76.55 -19.58
CA VAL A 517 20.02 -77.14 -20.55
C VAL A 517 20.36 -76.61 -21.93
N PHE A 518 20.36 -77.47 -22.94
CA PHE A 518 20.50 -77.03 -24.33
C PHE A 518 19.26 -76.24 -24.74
N VAL A 519 19.44 -74.97 -25.09
CA VAL A 519 18.37 -74.09 -25.57
C VAL A 519 18.25 -74.20 -27.09
N SER A 520 19.37 -74.37 -27.78
CA SER A 520 19.43 -74.68 -29.20
C SER A 520 20.75 -75.40 -29.53
N LYS A 521 20.97 -75.72 -30.81
CA LYS A 521 22.25 -76.29 -31.29
C LYS A 521 23.46 -75.39 -31.01
N ASP A 522 23.25 -74.08 -30.83
CA ASP A 522 24.30 -73.08 -30.65
C ASP A 522 24.10 -72.28 -29.34
N SER A 523 23.30 -72.79 -28.38
CA SER A 523 23.08 -72.11 -27.11
C SER A 523 22.80 -73.03 -25.93
N ILE A 524 23.42 -72.69 -24.79
CA ILE A 524 23.23 -73.38 -23.50
C ILE A 524 22.64 -72.38 -22.51
N GLY A 525 21.49 -72.74 -21.94
CA GLY A 525 20.86 -72.02 -20.85
C GLY A 525 21.34 -72.55 -19.51
N PHE A 526 21.66 -71.65 -18.58
CA PHE A 526 22.07 -71.94 -17.21
C PHE A 526 20.99 -71.47 -16.26
N SER A 527 20.79 -72.22 -15.18
CA SER A 527 20.03 -71.77 -14.01
C SER A 527 20.79 -72.12 -12.73
N TRP A 528 20.57 -71.33 -11.68
CA TRP A 528 21.18 -71.54 -10.36
C TRP A 528 20.28 -71.00 -9.25
N THR A 529 20.55 -71.41 -8.02
CA THR A 529 20.00 -70.81 -6.81
C THR A 529 20.90 -69.66 -6.37
N ASN A 530 20.35 -68.44 -6.33
CA ASN A 530 21.04 -67.30 -5.73
C ASN A 530 20.80 -67.29 -4.22
N ASN A 531 21.84 -67.56 -3.44
CA ASN A 531 21.77 -67.62 -1.98
C ASN A 531 22.07 -66.28 -1.29
N ALA A 532 22.43 -65.25 -2.05
CA ALA A 532 22.78 -63.93 -1.54
C ALA A 532 21.66 -62.91 -1.80
N THR A 533 21.38 -62.04 -0.81
CA THR A 533 20.34 -61.01 -0.90
C THR A 533 20.94 -59.62 -1.19
N ASN A 534 20.31 -58.91 -2.13
CA ASN A 534 20.47 -57.48 -2.50
C ASN A 534 21.80 -57.01 -3.13
N GLY A 535 21.70 -56.32 -4.27
CA GLY A 535 22.75 -55.39 -4.76
C GLY A 535 24.05 -55.99 -5.30
N LEU A 536 24.15 -57.31 -5.50
CA LEU A 536 25.38 -57.98 -5.96
C LEU A 536 25.36 -58.30 -7.47
N VAL A 537 26.47 -58.11 -8.17
CA VAL A 537 26.65 -58.57 -9.56
C VAL A 537 27.03 -60.05 -9.58
N ILE A 538 26.46 -60.82 -10.49
CA ILE A 538 26.81 -62.25 -10.67
C ILE A 538 27.82 -62.37 -11.81
N ILE A 539 28.96 -63.01 -11.54
CA ILE A 539 30.04 -63.23 -12.52
C ILE A 539 30.00 -64.69 -12.97
N ILE A 540 29.92 -64.90 -14.28
CA ILE A 540 29.92 -66.22 -14.91
C ILE A 540 31.22 -66.39 -15.68
N GLN A 541 31.91 -67.52 -15.47
CA GLN A 541 33.13 -67.84 -16.21
C GLN A 541 33.02 -69.18 -16.94
N ARG A 542 33.77 -69.30 -18.03
CA ARG A 542 33.86 -70.51 -18.88
C ARG A 542 35.30 -70.87 -19.25
N LYS A 543 35.61 -72.17 -19.31
CA LYS A 543 36.78 -72.76 -20.00
C LYS A 543 36.34 -73.96 -20.86
N TRP A 544 37.14 -74.34 -21.86
CA TRP A 544 36.82 -75.43 -22.82
C TRP A 544 37.85 -76.57 -22.82
N THR A 545 38.71 -76.63 -21.80
CA THR A 545 39.58 -77.77 -21.50
C THR A 545 39.67 -77.93 -19.99
N SER A 546 39.89 -79.16 -19.52
CA SER A 546 40.04 -79.45 -18.08
C SER A 546 41.18 -78.66 -17.42
N TRP A 547 42.25 -78.39 -18.17
CA TRP A 547 43.47 -77.69 -17.73
C TRP A 547 43.55 -76.22 -18.15
N GLY A 548 42.53 -75.69 -18.84
CA GLY A 548 42.51 -74.32 -19.35
C GLY A 548 42.18 -73.28 -18.29
N SER A 549 42.58 -72.02 -18.55
CA SER A 549 42.19 -70.89 -17.70
C SER A 549 40.74 -70.49 -17.96
N TYR A 550 40.05 -70.09 -16.89
CA TYR A 550 38.71 -69.51 -16.97
C TYR A 550 38.74 -68.11 -17.59
N SER A 551 37.82 -67.86 -18.51
CA SER A 551 37.53 -66.55 -19.06
C SER A 551 36.17 -66.05 -18.55
N GLU A 552 36.06 -64.75 -18.27
CA GLU A 552 34.77 -64.15 -17.90
C GLU A 552 33.84 -64.15 -19.12
N LEU A 553 32.70 -64.81 -18.97
CA LEU A 553 31.69 -64.94 -20.01
C LEU A 553 30.69 -63.79 -19.93
N ALA A 554 30.24 -63.46 -18.72
CA ALA A 554 29.25 -62.41 -18.50
C ALA A 554 29.20 -61.92 -17.06
N ARG A 555 28.66 -60.71 -16.90
CA ARG A 555 28.15 -60.16 -15.65
C ARG A 555 26.66 -59.94 -15.78
N VAL A 556 25.87 -60.44 -14.84
CA VAL A 556 24.41 -60.30 -14.86
C VAL A 556 23.89 -59.59 -13.62
N LEU A 557 22.68 -59.02 -13.76
CA LEU A 557 22.05 -58.18 -12.75
C LEU A 557 21.89 -58.91 -11.41
N PRO A 558 21.92 -58.17 -10.29
CA PRO A 558 21.56 -58.70 -8.98
C PRO A 558 20.20 -59.40 -9.03
N ASN A 559 20.13 -60.60 -8.43
CA ASN A 559 18.97 -61.50 -8.41
C ASN A 559 18.68 -62.29 -9.70
N SER A 560 19.52 -62.20 -10.73
CA SER A 560 19.40 -63.11 -11.87
C SER A 560 19.61 -64.56 -11.41
N THR A 561 18.74 -65.47 -11.82
CA THR A 561 18.84 -66.91 -11.53
C THR A 561 19.07 -67.75 -12.79
N GLN A 562 19.24 -67.09 -13.94
CA GLN A 562 19.42 -67.72 -15.23
C GLN A 562 20.25 -66.86 -16.20
N TYR A 563 20.92 -67.52 -17.14
CA TYR A 563 21.70 -66.88 -18.23
C TYR A 563 21.73 -67.81 -19.45
N VAL A 564 21.91 -67.28 -20.66
CA VAL A 564 22.07 -68.09 -21.87
C VAL A 564 23.38 -67.75 -22.56
N ASP A 565 24.29 -68.72 -22.65
CA ASP A 565 25.49 -68.64 -23.47
C ASP A 565 25.12 -68.95 -24.93
N ARG A 566 25.45 -68.03 -25.84
CA ARG A 566 25.14 -68.09 -27.28
C ARG A 566 26.39 -68.15 -28.16
N PHE A 567 27.53 -68.53 -27.62
CA PHE A 567 28.76 -68.71 -28.40
C PHE A 567 28.74 -70.00 -29.24
N SER A 568 29.60 -70.07 -30.25
CA SER A 568 29.77 -71.27 -31.07
C SER A 568 30.39 -72.42 -30.27
N PHE A 569 29.70 -73.56 -30.21
CA PHE A 569 30.13 -74.74 -29.49
C PHE A 569 30.75 -75.78 -30.42
N THR A 570 31.86 -76.38 -30.00
CA THR A 570 32.49 -77.48 -30.74
C THR A 570 31.92 -78.82 -30.29
N VAL A 571 31.40 -79.60 -31.24
CA VAL A 571 30.83 -80.93 -30.99
C VAL A 571 31.88 -81.86 -30.35
N GLY A 572 31.47 -82.61 -29.34
CA GLY A 572 32.34 -83.53 -28.59
C GLY A 572 33.28 -82.85 -27.59
N THR A 573 33.23 -81.52 -27.45
CA THR A 573 34.06 -80.78 -26.50
C THR A 573 33.33 -80.59 -25.17
N GLU A 574 34.09 -80.67 -24.06
CA GLU A 574 33.59 -80.33 -22.73
C GLU A 574 33.80 -78.85 -22.42
N TYR A 575 32.76 -78.21 -21.91
CA TYR A 575 32.81 -76.86 -21.38
C TYR A 575 32.54 -76.88 -19.88
N TYR A 576 33.30 -76.07 -19.16
CA TYR A 576 33.26 -75.98 -17.71
C TYR A 576 32.82 -74.57 -17.32
N TYR A 577 31.87 -74.47 -16.40
CA TYR A 577 31.28 -73.22 -15.96
C TYR A 577 31.33 -73.11 -14.44
N ARG A 578 31.52 -71.88 -13.96
CA ARG A 578 31.40 -71.55 -12.54
C ARG A 578 30.87 -70.13 -12.37
N ILE A 579 30.19 -69.88 -11.25
CA ILE A 579 29.51 -68.62 -10.97
C ILE A 579 29.85 -68.14 -9.56
N LYS A 580 30.02 -66.84 -9.36
CA LYS A 580 30.13 -66.22 -8.02
C LYS A 580 29.38 -64.90 -7.97
N VAL A 581 29.13 -64.39 -6.77
CA VAL A 581 28.56 -63.05 -6.56
C VAL A 581 29.65 -62.07 -6.14
N LYS A 582 29.49 -60.80 -6.52
CA LYS A 582 30.39 -59.69 -6.19
C LYS A 582 29.61 -58.44 -5.79
N SER A 583 29.97 -57.80 -4.68
CA SER A 583 29.34 -56.56 -4.23
C SER A 583 29.73 -55.36 -5.08
N VAL A 584 28.94 -54.28 -5.01
CA VAL A 584 29.28 -52.98 -5.61
C VAL A 584 30.57 -52.38 -5.03
N SER A 585 30.94 -52.74 -3.80
CA SER A 585 32.19 -52.34 -3.13
C SER A 585 33.39 -53.24 -3.47
N GLY A 586 33.20 -54.32 -4.22
CA GLY A 586 34.27 -55.16 -4.76
C GLY A 586 34.55 -56.46 -4.02
N GLU A 587 33.79 -56.80 -2.98
CA GLU A 587 33.91 -58.05 -2.21
C GLU A 587 33.23 -59.21 -2.93
N GLU A 588 33.71 -60.45 -2.76
CA GLU A 588 33.31 -61.60 -3.58
C GLU A 588 32.94 -62.84 -2.74
N SER A 589 32.03 -63.68 -3.25
CA SER A 589 31.81 -65.04 -2.72
C SER A 589 32.85 -66.03 -3.26
N ASP A 590 32.92 -67.22 -2.63
CA ASP A 590 33.50 -68.39 -3.28
C ASP A 590 32.75 -68.73 -4.58
N TRP A 591 33.43 -69.45 -5.48
CA TRP A 591 32.82 -69.98 -6.70
C TRP A 591 31.82 -71.10 -6.39
N SER A 592 30.75 -71.18 -7.17
CA SER A 592 29.86 -72.34 -7.25
C SER A 592 30.66 -73.61 -7.55
N ASP A 593 30.04 -74.76 -7.31
CA ASP A 593 30.57 -76.01 -7.86
C ASP A 593 30.70 -75.89 -9.40
N GLU A 594 31.72 -76.54 -9.94
CA GLU A 594 32.05 -76.49 -11.38
C GLU A 594 31.03 -77.35 -12.15
N LEU A 595 30.33 -76.73 -13.10
CA LEU A 595 29.41 -77.42 -13.99
C LEU A 595 30.13 -77.84 -15.27
N ILE A 596 30.05 -79.12 -15.60
CA ILE A 596 30.66 -79.69 -16.81
C ILE A 596 29.55 -80.09 -17.78
N ILE A 597 29.67 -79.70 -19.05
CA ILE A 597 28.75 -80.09 -20.11
C ILE A 597 29.51 -80.48 -21.37
N THR A 598 29.24 -81.68 -21.88
CA THR A 598 29.78 -82.18 -23.15
C THR A 598 28.80 -81.86 -24.28
N ILE A 599 29.28 -81.25 -25.36
CA ILE A 599 28.45 -80.95 -26.52
C ILE A 599 28.16 -82.26 -27.28
N PRO A 600 26.90 -82.72 -27.38
CA PRO A 600 26.59 -84.01 -27.97
C PRO A 600 26.91 -84.05 -29.47
N SER A 601 27.35 -85.20 -29.95
CA SER A 601 27.45 -85.50 -31.38
C SER A 601 26.06 -85.59 -32.01
N ARG A 602 25.87 -84.98 -33.19
CA ARG A 602 24.58 -84.99 -33.92
C ARG A 602 24.06 -86.42 -34.08
N LYS A 603 22.80 -86.66 -33.68
CA LYS A 603 21.91 -87.63 -34.32
C LYS A 603 20.95 -86.87 -35.21
#